data_AF-A0A5B1CGJ4-F1
#
_entry.id   AF-A0A5B1CGJ4-F1
#
_cell.length_a   1.000
_cell.length_b   1.000
_cell.length_c   1.000
_cell.angle_alpha   90.00
_cell.angle_beta   90.00
_cell.angle_gamma   90.00
#
_symmetry.space_group_name_H-M   'P 1'
#
loop_
_entity.id
_entity.type
_entity.pdbx_description
1 polymer ?
#
loop_
_entity_poly.entity_id
_entity_poly.type
_entity_poly.pdbx_seq_one_letter_code
_entity_poly.pdbx_strand_id
1 'polypeptide(L)'
;MDEESDEIGIPEWVVTFGDMMSLLLTFFIMLVSLSEIKEEETYQALVDSMQQQFGYQKTLDALSPGEKKPRSTAFTPLATTGRAKKKDTAVGGVPEKAPVGEDPLVRIVRPGQVTAVGSVVFFEMGSYQLGENDIAVLRNLAKQLRGKPQKIEIRGHVSAEFAARTAGTDQAMLLGIKRASAVRRYLVETEGIESARFRISSAADSEPMSTSGHGGSVTQNPRVEAFMLDETVEDLLGTADERNAATININGSNSRTRT
;
A
#
# COMPACT_ATOMS: atom_id res chain seq x y z
N MET A 1 4.10 -97.86 36.73
CA MET A 1 2.99 -97.33 37.52
C MET A 1 3.50 -96.25 38.45
N ASP A 2 3.67 -95.00 38.06
CA ASP A 2 3.91 -94.28 36.81
C ASP A 2 4.22 -92.87 37.36
N GLU A 3 5.46 -92.40 37.18
CA GLU A 3 5.84 -91.03 37.57
C GLU A 3 5.43 -90.10 36.42
N GLU A 4 4.24 -89.51 36.53
CA GLU A 4 3.83 -88.39 35.68
C GLU A 4 4.42 -87.09 36.25
N SER A 5 5.27 -86.44 35.44
CA SER A 5 5.82 -85.12 35.70
C SER A 5 4.75 -84.05 35.50
N ASP A 6 4.38 -83.33 36.55
CA ASP A 6 3.52 -82.15 36.49
C ASP A 6 4.21 -81.03 35.68
N GLU A 7 3.95 -80.99 34.37
CA GLU A 7 4.33 -79.84 33.53
C GLU A 7 3.52 -78.63 33.97
N ILE A 8 4.21 -77.65 34.55
CA ILE A 8 3.65 -76.34 34.93
C ILE A 8 3.26 -75.61 33.63
N GLY A 9 2.03 -75.85 33.17
CA GLY A 9 1.45 -75.19 32.02
C GLY A 9 1.03 -73.76 32.34
N ILE A 10 1.39 -72.82 31.47
CA ILE A 10 0.98 -71.42 31.58
C ILE A 10 -0.54 -71.35 31.33
N PRO A 11 -1.33 -70.70 32.20
CA PRO A 11 -2.78 -70.64 32.04
C PRO A 11 -3.20 -69.99 30.72
N GLU A 12 -4.18 -70.56 30.01
CA GLU A 12 -4.64 -70.06 28.70
C GLU A 12 -5.13 -68.60 28.72
N TRP A 13 -5.63 -68.11 29.87
CA TRP A 13 -6.03 -66.71 30.03
C TRP A 13 -4.85 -65.73 29.94
N VAL A 14 -3.64 -66.16 30.29
CA VAL A 14 -2.43 -65.34 30.19
C VAL A 14 -2.06 -65.15 28.72
N VAL A 15 -2.28 -66.17 27.89
CA VAL A 15 -2.02 -66.13 26.45
C VAL A 15 -2.98 -65.17 25.75
N THR A 16 -4.28 -65.22 26.07
CA THR A 16 -5.26 -64.28 25.49
C THR A 16 -5.07 -62.85 25.97
N PHE A 17 -4.65 -62.65 27.23
CA PHE A 17 -4.27 -61.34 27.74
C PHE A 17 -3.03 -60.78 27.02
N GLY A 18 -2.01 -61.63 26.80
CA GLY A 18 -0.81 -61.27 26.04
C GLY A 18 -1.11 -60.89 24.60
N ASP A 19 -2.04 -61.58 23.94
CA ASP A 19 -2.49 -61.28 22.59
C ASP A 19 -3.20 -59.91 22.50
N MET A 20 -4.14 -59.63 23.40
CA MET A 20 -4.83 -58.32 23.46
C MET A 20 -3.86 -57.15 23.73
N MET A 21 -2.88 -57.35 24.61
CA MET A 21 -1.84 -56.34 24.89
C MET A 21 -0.94 -56.10 23.68
N SER A 22 -0.63 -57.14 22.90
CA SER A 22 0.19 -57.05 21.69
C SER A 22 -0.55 -56.36 20.54
N LEU A 23 -1.87 -56.61 20.39
CA LEU A 23 -2.71 -55.89 19.44
C LEU A 23 -2.81 -54.40 19.78
N LEU A 24 -2.91 -54.05 21.06
CA LEU A 24 -2.94 -52.66 21.50
C LEU A 24 -1.60 -51.95 21.29
N LEU A 25 -0.47 -52.62 21.57
CA LEU A 25 0.87 -52.09 21.29
C LEU A 25 1.10 -51.86 19.79
N THR A 26 0.78 -52.85 18.95
CA THR A 26 0.92 -52.75 17.50
C THR A 26 0.00 -51.66 16.91
N PHE A 27 -1.20 -51.49 17.47
CA PHE A 27 -2.10 -50.39 17.10
C PHE A 27 -1.51 -49.00 17.40
N PHE A 28 -0.92 -48.80 18.58
CA PHE A 28 -0.29 -47.51 18.92
C PHE A 28 0.96 -47.22 18.07
N ILE A 29 1.77 -48.23 17.75
CA ILE A 29 2.92 -48.07 16.84
C ILE A 29 2.46 -47.64 15.44
N MET A 30 1.35 -48.20 14.94
CA MET A 30 0.76 -47.79 13.67
C MET A 30 0.24 -46.34 13.70
N LEU A 31 -0.43 -45.92 14.78
CA LEU A 31 -0.88 -44.53 14.94
C LEU A 31 0.29 -43.53 14.96
N VAL A 32 1.37 -43.87 15.68
CA VAL A 32 2.58 -43.03 15.73
C VAL A 32 3.22 -42.92 14.35
N SER A 33 3.28 -44.00 13.57
CA SER A 33 3.87 -43.99 12.23
C SER A 33 3.12 -43.09 11.22
N LEU A 34 1.82 -42.84 11.42
CA LEU A 34 1.01 -42.00 10.53
C LEU A 34 0.97 -40.52 10.95
N SER A 35 1.47 -40.18 12.15
CA SER A 35 1.34 -38.84 12.72
C SER A 35 2.43 -37.85 12.28
N GLU A 36 3.57 -38.31 11.77
CA GLU A 36 4.70 -37.43 11.47
C GLU A 36 4.74 -36.93 10.02
N ILE A 37 4.08 -37.63 9.09
CA ILE A 37 4.29 -37.40 7.65
C ILE A 37 3.40 -36.27 7.07
N LYS A 38 2.37 -35.82 7.79
CA LYS A 38 1.41 -34.81 7.27
C LYS A 38 1.61 -33.37 7.76
N GLU A 39 2.45 -33.14 8.77
CA GLU A 39 2.60 -31.78 9.31
C GLU A 39 3.50 -30.90 8.46
N GLU A 40 4.62 -31.40 7.93
CA GLU A 40 5.58 -30.55 7.20
C GLU A 40 5.04 -30.02 5.88
N GLU A 41 4.43 -30.85 5.04
CA GLU A 41 3.87 -30.40 3.76
C GLU A 41 2.68 -29.45 3.96
N THR A 42 1.82 -29.75 4.94
CA THR A 42 0.66 -28.90 5.26
C THR A 42 1.11 -27.58 5.87
N TYR A 43 2.15 -27.59 6.71
CA TYR A 43 2.73 -26.40 7.31
C TYR A 43 3.44 -25.54 6.26
N GLN A 44 4.23 -26.14 5.36
CA GLN A 44 4.85 -25.42 4.25
C GLN A 44 3.80 -24.83 3.31
N ALA A 45 2.74 -25.57 2.95
CA ALA A 45 1.65 -25.05 2.13
C ALA A 45 0.86 -23.92 2.83
N LEU A 46 0.67 -24.01 4.15
CA LEU A 46 0.08 -22.94 4.96
C LEU A 46 0.95 -21.70 4.97
N VAL A 47 2.26 -21.87 5.21
CA VAL A 47 3.23 -20.78 5.21
C VAL A 47 3.31 -20.15 3.83
N ASP A 48 3.34 -20.94 2.76
CA ASP A 48 3.43 -20.45 1.38
C ASP A 48 2.15 -19.70 0.97
N SER A 49 0.96 -20.22 1.34
CA SER A 49 -0.31 -19.50 1.12
C SER A 49 -0.42 -18.20 1.91
N MET A 50 0.08 -18.17 3.16
CA MET A 50 0.17 -16.94 3.96
C MET A 50 1.19 -15.95 3.39
N GLN A 51 2.35 -16.42 2.92
CA GLN A 51 3.34 -15.59 2.24
C GLN A 51 2.76 -14.98 0.96
N GLN A 52 2.00 -15.77 0.18
CA GLN A 52 1.39 -15.33 -1.06
C GLN A 52 0.28 -14.28 -0.84
N GLN A 53 -0.48 -14.39 0.24
CA GLN A 53 -1.53 -13.44 0.60
C GLN A 53 -1.00 -12.16 1.28
N PHE A 54 -0.03 -12.29 2.20
CA PHE A 54 0.36 -11.21 3.12
C PHE A 54 1.78 -10.64 2.91
N GLY A 55 2.65 -11.31 2.15
CA GLY A 55 4.05 -10.89 1.90
C GLY A 55 5.02 -11.23 3.04
N TYR A 56 6.32 -11.09 2.78
CA TYR A 56 7.42 -11.55 3.65
C TYR A 56 7.48 -10.86 5.03
N GLN A 57 6.96 -9.63 5.13
CA GLN A 57 7.02 -8.85 6.38
C GLN A 57 5.89 -9.18 7.37
N LYS A 58 4.69 -9.56 6.90
CA LYS A 58 3.58 -9.95 7.79
C LYS A 58 3.68 -11.38 8.30
N THR A 59 4.40 -12.24 7.60
CA THR A 59 4.58 -13.65 7.99
C THR A 59 5.54 -13.79 9.17
N LEU A 60 6.63 -13.00 9.21
CA LEU A 60 7.53 -12.95 10.38
C LEU A 60 6.85 -12.40 11.64
N ASP A 61 5.95 -11.43 11.51
CA ASP A 61 5.19 -10.89 12.66
C ASP A 61 4.10 -11.86 13.16
N ALA A 62 3.55 -12.71 12.28
CA ALA A 62 2.55 -13.71 12.65
C ALA A 62 3.15 -14.99 13.29
N LEU A 63 4.42 -15.26 13.04
CA LEU A 63 5.15 -16.43 13.56
C LEU A 63 5.82 -16.18 14.92
N SER A 64 5.85 -14.94 15.42
CA SER A 64 6.42 -14.61 16.72
C SER A 64 5.41 -14.90 17.85
N PRO A 65 5.66 -15.82 18.78
CA PRO A 65 4.76 -16.06 19.91
C PRO A 65 4.80 -14.87 20.85
N GLY A 66 3.70 -14.10 20.92
CA GLY A 66 3.56 -12.99 21.84
C GLY A 66 2.33 -12.12 21.55
N GLU A 67 1.53 -11.84 22.57
CA GLU A 67 0.41 -10.89 22.48
C GLU A 67 0.93 -9.47 22.27
N LYS A 68 1.05 -9.04 21.01
CA LYS A 68 1.16 -7.62 20.69
C LYS A 68 -0.24 -7.02 20.66
N LYS A 69 -0.68 -6.45 21.80
CA LYS A 69 -1.82 -5.52 21.81
C LYS A 69 -1.50 -4.38 20.83
N PRO A 70 -2.37 -4.10 19.85
CA PRO A 70 -2.12 -3.00 18.92
C PRO A 70 -2.11 -1.71 19.74
N ARG A 71 -0.94 -1.07 19.85
CA ARG A 71 -0.88 0.33 20.27
C ARG A 71 -1.61 1.13 19.20
N SER A 72 -2.82 1.58 19.51
CA SER A 72 -3.48 2.60 18.73
C SER A 72 -2.56 3.83 18.68
N THR A 73 -2.47 4.45 17.50
CA THR A 73 -1.77 5.72 17.21
C THR A 73 -0.28 5.68 16.82
N ALA A 74 0.19 4.61 16.18
CA ALA A 74 1.34 4.74 15.28
C ALA A 74 1.07 3.96 13.99
N PHE A 75 0.57 4.66 12.98
CA PHE A 75 0.54 4.16 11.61
C PHE A 75 1.99 3.83 11.22
N THR A 76 2.32 2.54 11.26
CA THR A 76 3.51 2.04 10.58
C THR A 76 3.24 2.28 9.10
N PRO A 77 4.11 2.98 8.36
CA PRO A 77 3.89 3.14 6.94
C PRO A 77 3.92 1.73 6.37
N LEU A 78 2.76 1.22 5.97
CA LEU A 78 2.73 0.28 4.87
C LEU A 78 3.33 1.08 3.73
N ALA A 79 4.65 0.96 3.56
CA ALA A 79 5.23 1.05 2.25
C ALA A 79 4.34 0.12 1.43
N THR A 80 3.53 0.70 0.56
CA THR A 80 2.89 0.00 -0.53
C THR A 80 4.03 -0.37 -1.48
N THR A 81 4.90 -1.28 -1.01
CA THR A 81 5.97 -1.87 -1.78
C THR A 81 5.27 -2.64 -2.89
N GLY A 82 5.15 -1.96 -4.03
CA GLY A 82 5.21 -2.60 -5.33
C GLY A 82 4.28 -3.78 -5.55
N ARG A 83 3.00 -3.70 -5.13
CA ARG A 83 1.95 -4.50 -5.79
C ARG A 83 1.35 -3.73 -6.97
N ALA A 84 2.20 -3.02 -7.71
CA ALA A 84 2.12 -3.14 -9.15
C ALA A 84 2.42 -4.61 -9.47
N LYS A 85 1.39 -5.46 -9.39
CA LYS A 85 1.31 -6.58 -10.32
C LYS A 85 1.67 -5.93 -11.64
N LYS A 86 2.79 -6.34 -12.24
CA LYS A 86 3.13 -6.05 -13.62
C LYS A 86 2.04 -6.74 -14.45
N LYS A 87 0.83 -6.18 -14.41
CA LYS A 87 -0.27 -6.51 -15.30
C LYS A 87 0.24 -5.92 -16.59
N ASP A 88 0.77 -6.78 -17.46
CA ASP A 88 1.51 -6.43 -18.66
C ASP A 88 1.08 -5.09 -19.24
N THR A 89 1.80 -4.03 -18.87
CA THR A 89 1.60 -2.69 -19.44
C THR A 89 2.02 -2.67 -20.91
N ALA A 90 2.67 -3.74 -21.38
CA ALA A 90 2.98 -3.99 -22.79
C ALA A 90 1.76 -4.38 -23.64
N VAL A 91 0.61 -4.75 -23.06
CA VAL A 91 -0.55 -5.26 -23.82
C VAL A 91 -1.64 -4.18 -23.99
N GLY A 92 -1.51 -3.02 -23.34
CA GLY A 92 -2.52 -1.96 -23.34
C GLY A 92 -2.36 -0.85 -24.40
N GLY A 93 -1.35 -0.92 -25.26
CA GLY A 93 -1.08 0.08 -26.28
C GLY A 93 -1.19 -0.49 -27.69
N VAL A 94 -1.74 0.30 -28.62
CA VAL A 94 -1.48 0.08 -30.05
C VAL A 94 0.05 0.08 -30.22
N PRO A 95 0.67 -0.91 -30.88
CA PRO A 95 2.12 -0.97 -31.08
C PRO A 95 2.55 0.09 -32.10
N GLU A 96 2.37 1.35 -31.76
CA GLU A 96 2.90 2.47 -32.52
C GLU A 96 4.30 2.76 -31.97
N LYS A 97 5.30 2.56 -32.82
CA LYS A 97 6.68 2.88 -32.50
C LYS A 97 6.75 4.39 -32.31
N ALA A 98 7.22 4.85 -31.14
CA ALA A 98 7.38 6.27 -30.87
C ALA A 98 8.17 6.95 -32.03
N PRO A 99 7.79 8.17 -32.45
CA PRO A 99 8.54 8.89 -33.47
C PRO A 99 10.00 9.01 -33.06
N VAL A 100 10.89 8.45 -33.89
CA VAL A 100 12.34 8.56 -33.70
C VAL A 100 12.78 9.72 -34.58
N GLY A 101 13.03 10.87 -33.98
CA GLY A 101 13.66 12.05 -34.61
C GLY A 101 14.86 12.50 -33.78
N GLU A 102 15.71 13.36 -34.33
CA GLU A 102 16.89 13.90 -33.63
C GLU A 102 16.52 14.73 -32.38
N ASP A 103 15.29 15.26 -32.32
CA ASP A 103 14.71 15.91 -31.13
C ASP A 103 13.48 15.14 -30.61
N PRO A 104 13.67 14.02 -29.88
CA PRO A 104 12.58 13.44 -29.13
C PRO A 104 12.36 14.34 -27.91
N LEU A 105 11.45 15.32 -28.00
CA LEU A 105 10.95 16.13 -26.87
C LEU A 105 10.21 15.29 -25.80
N VAL A 106 10.38 13.97 -25.80
CA VAL A 106 9.76 13.04 -24.88
C VAL A 106 10.49 13.15 -23.54
N ARG A 107 10.10 14.14 -22.74
CA ARG A 107 10.44 14.17 -21.32
C ARG A 107 9.68 13.03 -20.64
N ILE A 108 10.28 11.84 -20.63
CA ILE A 108 9.77 10.70 -19.87
C ILE A 108 9.88 11.08 -18.40
N VAL A 109 8.81 11.66 -17.87
CA VAL A 109 8.65 11.83 -16.42
C VAL A 109 8.51 10.41 -15.88
N ARG A 110 9.61 9.85 -15.38
CA ARG A 110 9.54 8.58 -14.65
C ARG A 110 8.60 8.84 -13.48
N PRO A 111 7.52 8.04 -13.29
CA PRO A 111 6.73 8.16 -12.09
C PRO A 111 7.68 7.88 -10.92
N GLY A 112 8.06 8.93 -10.20
CA GLY A 112 8.94 8.82 -9.06
C GLY A 112 8.40 7.75 -8.13
N GLN A 113 9.30 6.94 -7.58
CA GLN A 113 8.88 5.98 -6.57
C GLN A 113 8.28 6.78 -5.40
N VAL A 114 7.04 6.41 -5.06
CA VAL A 114 6.23 7.19 -4.12
C VAL A 114 6.62 6.75 -2.72
N THR A 115 7.34 7.61 -2.00
CA THR A 115 7.59 7.42 -0.58
C THR A 115 6.45 8.12 0.18
N ALA A 116 5.45 7.35 0.62
CA ALA A 116 4.32 7.91 1.34
C ALA A 116 4.77 8.54 2.68
N VAL A 117 4.84 9.88 2.72
CA VAL A 117 4.92 10.63 3.98
C VAL A 117 3.50 10.68 4.53
N GLY A 118 3.13 9.61 5.24
CA GLY A 118 1.77 9.18 5.58
C GLY A 118 0.95 10.09 6.49
N SER A 119 0.78 11.37 6.13
CA SER A 119 -0.20 12.25 6.75
C SER A 119 -1.48 12.25 5.91
N VAL A 120 -2.55 11.75 6.52
CA VAL A 120 -3.90 11.77 5.95
C VAL A 120 -4.70 12.84 6.69
N VAL A 121 -5.38 13.69 5.95
CA VAL A 121 -6.31 14.70 6.48
C VAL A 121 -7.72 14.31 6.07
N PHE A 122 -8.63 14.17 7.03
CA PHE A 122 -10.02 13.82 6.76
C PHE A 122 -10.87 15.08 6.61
N PHE A 123 -11.95 14.98 5.83
CA PHE A 123 -12.86 16.08 5.57
C PHE A 123 -14.30 15.63 5.78
N GLU A 124 -15.13 16.56 6.21
CA GLU A 124 -16.58 16.38 6.19
C GLU A 124 -17.09 16.16 4.76
N MET A 125 -18.15 15.35 4.61
CA MET A 125 -18.71 15.02 3.30
C MET A 125 -19.15 16.29 2.54
N GLY A 126 -18.71 16.42 1.28
CA GLY A 126 -19.03 17.59 0.45
C GLY A 126 -18.28 18.88 0.82
N SER A 127 -17.52 18.91 1.92
CA SER A 127 -16.75 20.08 2.35
C SER A 127 -15.27 19.98 1.95
N TYR A 128 -14.63 21.14 1.80
CA TYR A 128 -13.18 21.31 1.61
C TYR A 128 -12.58 22.27 2.65
N GLN A 129 -13.34 22.62 3.67
CA GLN A 129 -12.88 23.47 4.77
C GLN A 129 -12.02 22.63 5.73
N LEU A 130 -10.91 23.22 6.19
CA LEU A 130 -10.02 22.59 7.16
C LEU A 130 -10.52 22.89 8.58
N GLY A 131 -10.64 21.85 9.40
CA GLY A 131 -10.94 21.97 10.82
C GLY A 131 -9.69 22.24 11.67
N GLU A 132 -9.89 22.50 12.96
CA GLU A 132 -8.79 22.74 13.91
C GLU A 132 -7.90 21.50 14.11
N ASN A 133 -8.50 20.31 14.11
CA ASN A 133 -7.76 19.05 14.19
C ASN A 133 -6.88 18.83 12.95
N ASP A 134 -7.37 19.20 11.76
CA ASP A 134 -6.65 19.07 10.50
C ASP A 134 -5.42 19.98 10.47
N ILE A 135 -5.56 21.20 11.01
CA ILE A 135 -4.48 22.17 11.17
C ILE A 135 -3.35 21.58 12.03
N ALA A 136 -3.67 20.86 13.11
CA ALA A 136 -2.65 20.22 13.95
C ALA A 136 -1.89 19.12 13.20
N VAL A 137 -2.60 18.31 12.39
CA VAL A 137 -1.98 17.28 11.53
C VAL A 137 -1.08 17.92 10.48
N LEU A 138 -1.56 18.96 9.80
CA LEU A 138 -0.81 19.67 8.75
C LEU A 138 0.46 20.34 9.29
N ARG A 139 0.45 20.85 10.52
CA ARG A 139 1.64 21.40 11.17
C ARG A 139 2.71 20.33 11.39
N ASN A 140 2.32 19.12 11.77
CA ASN A 140 3.27 18.01 11.93
C ASN A 140 3.80 17.53 10.57
N LEU A 141 2.94 17.48 9.55
CA LEU A 141 3.36 17.22 8.18
C LEU A 141 4.38 18.27 7.71
N ALA A 142 4.12 19.56 7.92
CA ALA A 142 5.03 20.63 7.54
C ALA A 142 6.42 20.45 8.16
N LYS A 143 6.52 20.06 9.44
CA LYS A 143 7.81 19.77 10.09
C LYS A 143 8.58 18.65 9.37
N GLN A 144 7.91 17.62 8.87
CA GLN A 144 8.53 16.52 8.14
C GLN A 144 8.96 16.94 6.72
N LEU A 145 8.24 17.87 6.11
CA LEU A 145 8.48 18.36 4.74
C LEU A 145 9.58 19.43 4.66
N ARG A 146 9.81 20.19 5.73
CA ARG A 146 10.83 21.25 5.77
C ARG A 146 12.24 20.68 5.59
N GLY A 147 13.08 21.40 4.84
CA GLY A 147 14.47 21.05 4.58
C GLY A 147 14.68 19.92 3.57
N LYS A 148 13.62 19.34 3.02
CA LYS A 148 13.68 18.29 2.01
C LYS A 148 13.44 18.88 0.60
N PRO A 149 14.23 18.55 -0.43
CA PRO A 149 14.04 19.08 -1.79
C PRO A 149 13.00 18.32 -2.63
N GLN A 150 12.52 17.18 -2.15
CA GLN A 150 11.56 16.32 -2.87
C GLN A 150 10.25 17.03 -3.22
N LYS A 151 9.65 16.66 -4.35
CA LYS A 151 8.27 17.02 -4.68
C LYS A 151 7.27 16.33 -3.77
N ILE A 152 6.12 16.97 -3.66
CA ILE A 152 5.02 16.54 -2.79
C ILE A 152 3.78 16.43 -3.67
N GLU A 153 3.20 15.24 -3.75
CA GLU A 153 1.88 15.05 -4.37
C GLU A 153 0.81 15.10 -3.29
N ILE A 154 -0.17 15.99 -3.47
CA ILE A 154 -1.35 16.07 -2.62
C ILE A 154 -2.52 15.51 -3.42
N ARG A 155 -3.02 14.35 -2.99
CA ARG A 155 -4.11 13.62 -3.63
C ARG A 155 -5.40 13.78 -2.85
N GLY A 156 -6.42 14.32 -3.50
CA GLY A 156 -7.77 14.45 -2.94
C GLY A 156 -8.68 13.27 -3.27
N HIS A 157 -9.43 12.83 -2.27
CA HIS A 157 -10.43 11.76 -2.37
C HIS A 157 -11.80 12.26 -1.90
N VAL A 158 -12.87 11.65 -2.38
CA VAL A 158 -14.25 11.93 -1.97
C VAL A 158 -14.95 10.65 -1.48
N SER A 159 -16.05 10.80 -0.74
CA SER A 159 -16.85 9.63 -0.34
C SER A 159 -17.52 9.01 -1.57
N ALA A 160 -17.65 7.68 -1.56
CA ALA A 160 -18.43 6.97 -2.58
C ALA A 160 -19.88 7.48 -2.62
N GLU A 161 -20.45 7.84 -1.46
CA GLU A 161 -21.78 8.45 -1.39
C GLU A 161 -21.86 9.77 -2.16
N PHE A 162 -20.89 10.67 -1.96
CA PHE A 162 -20.87 11.96 -2.67
C PHE A 162 -20.70 11.72 -4.17
N ALA A 163 -19.77 10.84 -4.56
CA ALA A 163 -19.55 10.50 -5.96
C ALA A 163 -20.80 9.92 -6.62
N ALA A 164 -21.51 9.01 -5.96
CA ALA A 164 -22.77 8.45 -6.43
C ALA A 164 -23.86 9.51 -6.60
N ARG A 165 -23.98 10.46 -5.66
CA ARG A 165 -24.94 11.59 -5.76
C ARG A 165 -24.61 12.55 -6.91
N THR A 166 -23.34 12.64 -7.28
CA THR A 166 -22.85 13.52 -8.36
C THR A 166 -22.46 12.76 -9.62
N ALA A 167 -22.93 11.52 -9.78
CA ALA A 167 -22.57 10.67 -10.91
C ALA A 167 -22.95 11.33 -12.25
N GLY A 168 -22.07 11.22 -13.24
CA GLY A 168 -22.24 11.88 -14.54
C GLY A 168 -21.88 13.37 -14.56
N THR A 169 -21.30 13.90 -13.47
CA THR A 169 -20.78 15.28 -13.40
C THR A 169 -19.33 15.31 -12.93
N ASP A 170 -18.65 16.43 -13.15
CA ASP A 170 -17.26 16.62 -12.70
C ASP A 170 -17.13 17.02 -11.22
N GLN A 171 -18.24 17.08 -10.47
CA GLN A 171 -18.24 17.63 -9.12
C GLN A 171 -17.39 16.83 -8.12
N ALA A 172 -17.41 15.50 -8.21
CA ALA A 172 -16.57 14.63 -7.39
C ALA A 172 -15.07 14.89 -7.64
N MET A 173 -14.67 14.94 -8.92
CA MET A 173 -13.31 15.24 -9.35
C MET A 173 -12.87 16.62 -8.84
N LEU A 174 -13.71 17.65 -9.06
CA LEU A 174 -13.45 19.03 -8.66
C LEU A 174 -13.39 19.17 -7.13
N LEU A 175 -14.21 18.46 -6.37
CA LEU A 175 -14.16 18.48 -4.91
C LEU A 175 -12.83 17.92 -4.39
N GLY A 176 -12.34 16.82 -4.95
CA GLY A 176 -11.01 16.29 -4.62
C GLY A 176 -9.90 17.31 -4.89
N ILE A 177 -9.94 17.99 -6.05
CA ILE A 177 -8.99 19.08 -6.39
C ILE A 177 -9.09 20.23 -5.38
N LYS A 178 -10.31 20.66 -5.01
CA LYS A 178 -10.54 21.73 -4.04
C LYS A 178 -9.96 21.39 -2.67
N ARG A 179 -10.13 20.16 -2.20
CA ARG A 179 -9.54 19.68 -0.93
C ARG A 179 -8.02 19.68 -0.97
N ALA A 180 -7.44 19.09 -2.01
CA ALA A 180 -5.99 19.09 -2.19
C ALA A 180 -5.42 20.52 -2.30
N SER A 181 -6.15 21.42 -2.97
CA SER A 181 -5.79 22.83 -3.07
C SER A 181 -5.85 23.55 -1.72
N ALA A 182 -6.84 23.24 -0.88
CA ALA A 182 -6.95 23.81 0.47
C ALA A 182 -5.75 23.41 1.35
N VAL A 183 -5.37 22.13 1.32
CA VAL A 183 -4.18 21.62 2.03
C VAL A 183 -2.90 22.27 1.51
N ARG A 184 -2.71 22.31 0.19
CA ARG A 184 -1.55 22.99 -0.43
C ARG A 184 -1.48 24.45 0.01
N ARG A 185 -2.60 25.16 -0.06
CA ARG A 185 -2.68 26.58 0.30
C ARG A 185 -2.25 26.80 1.73
N TYR A 186 -2.74 26.00 2.68
CA TYR A 186 -2.30 26.07 4.08
C TYR A 186 -0.79 25.85 4.23
N LEU A 187 -0.25 24.80 3.60
CA LEU A 187 1.18 24.48 3.69
C LEU A 187 2.09 25.56 3.06
N VAL A 188 1.63 26.24 2.00
CA VAL A 188 2.39 27.32 1.37
C VAL A 188 2.27 28.62 2.14
N GLU A 189 1.04 29.08 2.41
CA GLU A 189 0.77 30.41 2.98
C GLU A 189 1.08 30.49 4.48
N THR A 190 0.79 29.43 5.24
CA THR A 190 0.97 29.43 6.70
C THR A 190 2.30 28.80 7.13
N GLU A 191 2.67 27.67 6.50
CA GLU A 191 3.86 26.90 6.91
C GLU A 191 5.11 27.21 6.09
N GLY A 192 4.99 28.04 5.04
CA GLY A 192 6.12 28.52 4.23
C GLY A 192 6.79 27.46 3.37
N ILE A 193 6.10 26.38 3.01
CA ILE A 193 6.63 25.37 2.10
C ILE A 193 6.63 25.93 0.66
N GLU A 194 7.73 25.73 -0.06
CA GLU A 194 7.87 26.21 -1.43
C GLU A 194 6.77 25.68 -2.36
N SER A 195 6.08 26.61 -3.03
CA SER A 195 4.95 26.34 -3.92
C SER A 195 5.30 25.39 -5.09
N ALA A 196 6.51 25.48 -5.63
CA ALA A 196 6.99 24.68 -6.76
C ALA A 196 7.14 23.18 -6.46
N ARG A 197 7.17 22.82 -5.17
CA ARG A 197 7.27 21.42 -4.72
C ARG A 197 5.97 20.66 -4.89
N PHE A 198 4.83 21.33 -4.99
CA PHE A 198 3.53 20.66 -4.94
C PHE A 198 3.01 20.25 -6.32
N ARG A 199 2.51 19.01 -6.41
CA ARG A 199 1.62 18.50 -7.45
C ARG A 199 0.27 18.21 -6.80
N ILE A 200 -0.82 18.60 -7.46
CA ILE A 200 -2.18 18.27 -7.01
C ILE A 200 -2.74 17.18 -7.92
N SER A 201 -3.34 16.16 -7.32
CA SER A 201 -4.10 15.12 -8.01
C SER A 201 -5.45 14.91 -7.31
N SER A 202 -6.40 14.33 -8.04
CA SER A 202 -7.71 13.95 -7.51
C SER A 202 -8.02 12.54 -8.01
N ALA A 203 -8.31 11.64 -7.07
CA ALA A 203 -8.72 10.27 -7.37
C ALA A 203 -10.24 10.08 -7.24
N ALA A 204 -10.97 11.14 -6.87
CA ALA A 204 -12.40 11.09 -6.57
C ALA A 204 -12.72 9.90 -5.64
N ASP A 205 -13.56 8.97 -6.07
CA ASP A 205 -13.94 7.73 -5.38
C ASP A 205 -13.21 6.49 -5.90
N SER A 206 -12.33 6.63 -6.89
CA SER A 206 -11.69 5.52 -7.61
C SER A 206 -10.58 4.81 -6.82
N GLU A 207 -10.10 5.40 -5.72
CA GLU A 207 -9.07 4.82 -4.84
C GLU A 207 -9.57 4.71 -3.38
N PRO A 208 -10.54 3.82 -3.11
CA PRO A 208 -11.10 3.68 -1.77
C PRO A 208 -10.08 3.09 -0.78
N MET A 209 -10.05 3.62 0.45
CA MET A 209 -9.13 3.13 1.50
C MET A 209 -9.44 1.69 1.95
N SER A 210 -10.69 1.26 1.80
CA SER A 210 -11.11 -0.12 2.08
C SER A 210 -12.02 -0.63 0.97
N THR A 211 -11.79 -1.87 0.57
CA THR A 211 -12.61 -2.59 -0.42
C THR A 211 -13.82 -3.28 0.22
N SER A 212 -13.89 -3.36 1.56
CA SER A 212 -15.01 -4.01 2.26
C SER A 212 -16.14 -3.01 2.49
N GLY A 213 -17.21 -3.12 1.70
CA GLY A 213 -18.39 -2.25 1.77
C GLY A 213 -19.26 -2.37 3.04
N HIS A 214 -18.77 -2.97 4.13
CA HIS A 214 -19.53 -3.17 5.36
C HIS A 214 -18.80 -2.59 6.58
N GLY A 215 -19.44 -1.63 7.26
CA GLY A 215 -18.95 -0.98 8.49
C GLY A 215 -18.32 0.40 8.27
N GLY A 216 -17.96 1.08 9.38
CA GLY A 216 -17.46 2.47 9.46
C GLY A 216 -16.14 2.78 8.72
N SER A 217 -15.75 1.96 7.75
CA SER A 217 -14.60 2.16 6.87
C SER A 217 -14.95 2.95 5.60
N VAL A 218 -16.23 3.02 5.21
CA VAL A 218 -16.70 3.83 4.06
C VAL A 218 -16.66 5.33 4.38
N THR A 219 -16.78 5.70 5.65
CA THR A 219 -16.82 7.08 6.14
C THR A 219 -15.47 7.79 6.14
N GLN A 220 -14.37 7.05 5.94
CA GLN A 220 -13.01 7.61 5.95
C GLN A 220 -12.48 7.98 4.56
N ASN A 221 -13.27 7.76 3.51
CA ASN A 221 -12.84 8.09 2.15
C ASN A 221 -12.71 9.59 1.85
N PRO A 222 -13.54 10.52 2.38
CA PRO A 222 -13.32 11.93 2.16
C PRO A 222 -12.06 12.39 2.90
N ARG A 223 -10.92 12.32 2.20
CA ARG A 223 -9.59 12.56 2.74
C ARG A 223 -8.66 13.19 1.72
N VAL A 224 -7.53 13.68 2.20
CA VAL A 224 -6.39 14.10 1.40
C VAL A 224 -5.16 13.35 1.88
N GLU A 225 -4.41 12.79 0.94
CA GLU A 225 -3.15 12.09 1.18
C GLU A 225 -2.00 12.95 0.65
N ALA A 226 -0.95 13.11 1.46
CA ALA A 226 0.29 13.74 1.04
C ALA A 226 1.34 12.66 0.79
N PHE A 227 1.96 12.68 -0.39
CA PHE A 227 3.03 11.77 -0.76
C PHE A 227 4.30 12.58 -1.03
N MET A 228 5.44 12.06 -0.59
CA MET A 228 6.74 12.59 -1.00
C MET A 228 7.22 11.76 -2.18
N LEU A 229 7.49 12.43 -3.29
CA LEU A 229 8.00 11.79 -4.48
C LEU A 229 9.52 11.78 -4.42
N ASP A 230 10.14 10.77 -5.00
CA ASP A 230 11.61 10.74 -5.10
C ASP A 230 12.15 11.77 -6.12
N GLU A 231 11.31 12.36 -6.96
CA GLU A 231 11.68 13.47 -7.87
C GLU A 231 11.89 14.79 -7.10
N THR A 232 12.92 15.56 -7.47
CA THR A 232 13.17 16.89 -6.91
C THR A 232 12.62 18.00 -7.82
N VAL A 233 12.56 19.23 -7.30
CA VAL A 233 12.14 20.40 -8.11
C VAL A 233 13.12 20.65 -9.27
N GLU A 234 14.41 20.41 -9.03
CA GLU A 234 15.49 20.70 -9.97
C GLU A 234 15.47 19.75 -11.18
N ASP A 235 15.11 18.49 -10.98
CA ASP A 235 15.03 17.47 -12.04
C ASP A 235 14.07 17.85 -13.19
N LEU A 236 13.10 18.74 -12.93
CA LEU A 236 12.08 19.15 -13.90
C LEU A 236 12.37 20.49 -14.57
N LEU A 237 13.35 21.23 -14.05
CA LEU A 237 13.74 22.55 -14.57
C LEU A 237 14.81 22.45 -15.67
N GLY A 238 15.32 21.25 -15.97
CA GLY A 238 16.39 21.06 -16.95
C GLY A 238 17.73 21.64 -16.50
N THR A 239 18.77 21.42 -17.30
CA THR A 239 20.09 22.02 -17.07
C THR A 239 20.00 23.54 -17.16
N ALA A 240 20.97 24.25 -16.57
CA ALA A 240 21.01 25.72 -16.63
C ALA A 240 20.99 26.25 -18.08
N ASP A 241 21.58 25.50 -19.00
CA ASP A 241 21.63 25.83 -20.42
C ASP A 241 20.26 25.68 -21.10
N GLU A 242 19.49 24.63 -20.77
CA GLU A 242 18.11 24.44 -21.23
C GLU A 242 17.17 25.54 -20.73
N ARG A 243 17.37 26.02 -19.49
CA ARG A 243 16.60 27.15 -18.93
C ARG A 243 16.85 28.46 -19.66
N ASN A 244 18.11 28.72 -20.00
CA ASN A 244 18.51 29.92 -20.74
C ASN A 244 17.96 29.89 -22.17
N ALA A 245 17.90 28.71 -22.79
CA ALA A 245 17.32 28.52 -24.12
C ALA A 245 15.78 28.65 -24.15
N ALA A 246 15.08 28.25 -23.08
CA ALA A 246 13.62 28.30 -22.99
C ALA A 246 13.04 29.69 -22.65
N THR A 247 13.88 30.67 -22.30
CA THR A 247 13.43 32.03 -21.99
C THR A 247 13.08 32.76 -23.29
N ILE A 248 11.79 32.80 -23.64
CA ILE A 248 11.30 33.61 -24.76
C ILE A 248 11.54 35.08 -24.41
N ASN A 249 12.45 35.73 -25.16
CA ASN A 249 12.76 37.14 -25.02
C ASN A 249 11.59 37.99 -25.56
N ILE A 250 10.65 38.37 -24.69
CA ILE A 250 9.41 39.08 -25.07
C ILE A 250 9.68 40.55 -25.50
N ASN A 251 10.90 41.07 -25.32
CA ASN A 251 11.22 42.48 -25.56
C ASN A 251 11.59 42.85 -27.01
N GLY A 252 11.36 41.98 -28.00
CA GLY A 252 11.86 42.16 -29.37
C GLY A 252 10.93 42.80 -30.41
N SER A 253 9.64 43.04 -30.14
CA SER A 253 8.67 43.33 -31.23
C SER A 253 7.92 44.66 -31.13
N ASN A 254 8.59 45.78 -30.86
CA ASN A 254 7.91 47.10 -30.92
C ASN A 254 8.68 48.19 -31.69
N SER A 255 9.31 47.83 -32.81
CA SER A 255 9.75 48.83 -33.80
C SER A 255 9.39 48.41 -35.24
N ARG A 256 8.13 48.63 -35.63
CA ARG A 256 7.80 48.83 -37.04
C ARG A 256 7.12 50.18 -37.20
N THR A 257 7.96 51.15 -37.55
CA THR A 257 7.72 52.21 -38.55
C THR A 257 6.33 52.85 -38.58
N ARG A 258 6.24 54.02 -37.93
CA ARG A 258 5.39 55.13 -38.41
C ARG A 258 6.20 55.90 -39.46
N THR A 259 5.75 55.86 -40.70
CA THR A 259 5.98 56.86 -41.74
C THR A 259 4.63 57.20 -42.33
#